data_AF-A0A094HK91-F1
#
_entry.id   AF-A0A094HK91-F1
#
_cell.length_a   1.000
_cell.length_b   1.000
_cell.length_c   1.000
_cell.angle_alpha   90.00
_cell.angle_beta   90.00
_cell.angle_gamma   90.00
#
_symmetry.space_group_name_H-M   'P 1'
#
loop_
_entity.id
_entity.type
_entity.pdbx_description
1 polymer ?
#
loop_
_entity_poly.entity_id
_entity_poly.type
_entity_poly.pdbx_seq_one_letter_code
_entity_poly.pdbx_strand_id
1 'polypeptide(L)'
;MSTPHDSITTNASLIWTKEGPTPDFDIDLETDDYESYQAFLSIIRPNTKGQLSRIPLMMTALHNSEERAMRALEGALEEMVKRGVKKEV
;
A
#
# COMPACT_ATOMS: atom_id res chain seq x y z
N MET A 1 -2.33 13.59 15.42
CA MET A 1 -3.16 12.84 14.47
C MET A 1 -2.20 12.20 13.50
N SER A 2 -2.17 10.86 13.40
CA SER A 2 -1.39 10.17 12.37
C SER A 2 -2.06 10.45 11.02
N THR A 3 -1.27 10.69 9.97
CA THR A 3 -1.84 10.84 8.63
C THR A 3 -2.26 9.47 8.08
N PRO A 4 -3.20 9.40 7.12
CA PRO A 4 -3.52 8.14 6.45
C PRO A 4 -2.28 7.44 5.88
N HIS A 5 -1.29 8.20 5.42
CA HIS A 5 -0.01 7.68 4.95
C HIS A 5 0.76 6.95 6.06
N ASP A 6 0.87 7.52 7.26
CA ASP A 6 1.60 6.89 8.37
C ASP A 6 0.94 5.57 8.81
N SER A 7 -0.39 5.57 8.86
CA SER A 7 -1.21 4.41 9.21
C SER A 7 -1.07 3.28 8.18
N ILE A 8 -1.17 3.63 6.89
CA ILE A 8 -0.98 2.69 5.77
C ILE A 8 0.43 2.09 5.81
N THR A 9 1.48 2.90 5.92
CA THR A 9 2.87 2.43 5.96
C THR A 9 3.14 1.52 7.15
N THR A 10 2.59 1.86 8.32
CA THR A 10 2.71 1.04 9.53
C THR A 10 2.03 -0.32 9.35
N ASN A 11 0.79 -0.34 8.88
CA ASN A 11 0.04 -1.57 8.68
C ASN A 11 0.62 -2.42 7.54
N ALA A 12 1.09 -1.79 6.46
CA ALA A 12 1.80 -2.47 5.38
C ALA A 12 3.08 -3.15 5.89
N SER A 13 3.86 -2.46 6.73
CA SER A 13 5.04 -3.02 7.39
C SER A 13 4.68 -4.22 8.26
N LEU A 14 3.54 -4.21 8.95
CA LEU A 14 3.09 -5.36 9.73
C LEU A 14 2.68 -6.56 8.86
N ILE A 15 2.22 -6.35 7.63
CA ILE A 15 1.74 -7.43 6.76
C ILE A 15 2.88 -8.01 5.92
N TRP A 16 3.73 -7.16 5.34
CA TRP A 16 4.77 -7.52 4.38
C TRP A 16 6.17 -7.29 4.98
N THR A 17 6.59 -8.20 5.85
CA THR A 17 7.95 -8.27 6.39
C THR A 17 8.72 -9.45 5.82
N LYS A 18 9.91 -9.20 5.28
CA LYS A 18 11.05 -10.14 5.35
C LYS A 18 12.08 -9.55 6.30
N GLU A 19 12.77 -10.41 7.05
CA GLU A 19 13.93 -10.02 7.87
C GLU A 19 14.96 -9.29 6.98
N GLY A 20 15.07 -7.98 7.14
CA GLY A 20 15.86 -7.09 6.28
C GLY A 20 15.55 -5.62 6.54
N PRO A 21 16.29 -4.68 5.92
CA PRO A 21 16.03 -3.25 6.09
C PRO A 21 14.58 -2.94 5.74
N THR A 22 13.97 -2.06 6.54
CA THR A 22 12.56 -1.68 6.44
C THR A 22 12.19 -1.42 4.98
N PRO A 23 11.19 -2.13 4.43
CA PRO A 23 10.80 -1.91 3.06
C PRO A 23 10.21 -0.51 2.87
N ASP A 24 10.67 0.21 1.85
CA ASP A 24 10.11 1.50 1.46
C ASP A 24 8.78 1.24 0.73
N PHE A 25 7.68 1.54 1.41
CA PHE A 25 6.35 1.48 0.80
C PHE A 25 6.05 2.80 0.09
N ASP A 26 5.37 2.68 -1.05
CA ASP A 26 4.93 3.82 -1.82
C ASP A 26 3.44 3.70 -2.13
N ILE A 27 2.75 4.83 -2.10
CA ILE A 27 1.31 4.93 -2.30
C ILE A 27 1.08 5.83 -3.51
N ASP A 28 0.56 5.26 -4.59
CA ASP A 28 0.12 6.03 -5.75
C ASP A 28 -1.39 6.20 -5.73
N LEU A 29 -1.82 7.34 -6.26
CA LEU A 29 -3.20 7.60 -6.60
C LEU A 29 -3.29 7.77 -8.11
N GLU A 30 -4.07 6.92 -8.75
CA GLU A 30 -4.38 7.05 -10.17
C GLU A 30 -5.86 7.37 -10.36
N THR A 31 -6.18 8.01 -11.48
CA THR A 31 -7.55 8.29 -11.92
C THR A 31 -7.82 7.61 -13.25
N ASP A 32 -8.99 7.02 -13.39
CA ASP A 32 -9.45 6.53 -14.70
C ASP A 32 -9.93 7.68 -15.61
N ASP A 33 -10.33 7.33 -16.84
CA ASP A 33 -10.88 8.26 -17.83
C ASP A 33 -12.19 8.96 -17.37
N TYR A 34 -12.79 8.51 -16.26
CA TYR A 34 -14.00 9.05 -15.65
C TYR A 34 -13.73 9.80 -14.34
N GLU A 35 -12.46 10.15 -14.07
CA GLU A 35 -12.00 10.83 -12.84
C GLU A 35 -12.30 10.02 -11.56
N SER A 36 -12.42 8.69 -11.66
CA SER A 36 -12.52 7.82 -10.50
C SER A 36 -11.13 7.47 -9.98
N TYR A 37 -10.91 7.71 -8.69
CA TYR A 37 -9.66 7.52 -7.97
C TYR A 37 -9.47 6.08 -7.52
N GLN A 38 -8.24 5.60 -7.61
CA GLN A 38 -7.78 4.33 -7.08
C GLN A 38 -6.45 4.53 -6.36
N ALA A 39 -6.32 3.91 -5.19
CA ALA A 39 -5.10 3.95 -4.40
C ALA A 39 -4.35 2.62 -4.54
N PHE A 40 -3.05 2.71 -4.78
CA PHE A 40 -2.16 1.57 -4.97
C PHE A 40 -1.09 1.56 -3.89
N LEU A 41 -0.99 0.44 -3.17
CA LEU A 41 0.15 0.18 -2.31
C LEU A 41 1.19 -0.62 -3.08
N SER A 42 2.42 -0.12 -3.10
CA SER A 42 3.57 -0.80 -3.66
C SER A 42 4.71 -0.86 -2.66
N ILE A 43 5.65 -1.78 -2.89
CA ILE A 43 6.92 -1.86 -2.19
C ILE A 43 8.05 -1.59 -3.17
N ILE A 44 8.99 -0.75 -2.76
CA ILE A 44 10.21 -0.43 -3.48
C ILE A 44 11.33 -1.28 -2.89
N ARG A 45 11.94 -2.13 -3.72
CA ARG A 45 13.12 -2.90 -3.30
C ARG A 45 14.08 -3.17 -4.46
N PRO A 46 15.37 -3.42 -4.19
CA PRO A 46 16.30 -3.86 -5.22
C PRO A 46 15.86 -5.18 -5.87
N ASN A 47 15.93 -5.27 -7.20
CA ASN A 47 15.76 -6.51 -7.94
C ASN A 47 17.07 -7.33 -7.95
N THR A 48 17.06 -8.46 -8.64
CA THR A 48 18.23 -9.36 -8.76
C THR A 48 19.45 -8.72 -9.42
N LYS A 49 19.30 -7.56 -10.06
CA LYS A 49 20.36 -6.76 -10.67
C LYS A 49 20.76 -5.55 -9.81
N GLY A 50 20.24 -5.44 -8.58
CA GLY A 50 20.52 -4.33 -7.67
C GLY A 50 19.78 -3.02 -8.02
N GLN A 51 18.85 -3.03 -8.97
CA GLN A 51 18.08 -1.85 -9.36
C GLN A 51 16.80 -1.75 -8.53
N LEU A 52 16.42 -0.54 -8.09
CA LEU A 52 15.14 -0.35 -7.43
C LEU A 52 14.00 -0.76 -8.37
N SER A 53 13.10 -1.59 -7.88
CA SER A 53 11.92 -2.05 -8.58
C SER A 53 10.71 -1.85 -7.69
N ARG A 54 9.64 -1.34 -8.29
CA ARG A 54 8.35 -1.17 -7.66
C ARG A 54 7.52 -2.42 -7.88
N ILE A 55 7.06 -3.04 -6.80
CA ILE A 55 6.22 -4.24 -6.86
C ILE A 55 4.84 -3.87 -6.32
N PRO A 56 3.76 -4.02 -7.13
CA PRO A 56 2.42 -3.74 -6.66
C PRO A 56 1.98 -4.80 -5.64
N LEU A 57 1.45 -4.36 -4.50
CA LEU A 57 1.00 -5.23 -3.41
C LEU A 57 -0.52 -5.27 -3.29
N MET A 58 -1.18 -4.13 -3.48
CA MET A 58 -2.62 -3.99 -3.34
C MET A 58 -3.14 -2.78 -4.10
N MET A 59 -4.41 -2.85 -4.48
CA MET A 59 -5.16 -1.76 -5.10
C MET A 59 -6.56 -1.68 -4.46
N THR A 60 -7.13 -0.49 -4.39
CA THR A 60 -8.52 -0.30 -3.95
C THR A 60 -9.50 -0.38 -5.12
N ALA A 61 -10.81 -0.32 -4.85
CA ALA A 61 -11.80 -0.15 -5.92
C ALA A 61 -11.78 1.31 -6.43
N LEU A 62 -12.41 1.55 -7.59
CA LEU A 62 -12.61 2.92 -8.09
C LEU A 62 -13.57 3.69 -7.17
N HIS A 63 -13.16 4.89 -6.76
CA HIS A 63 -13.91 5.79 -5.91
C HIS A 63 -14.05 7.16 -6.56
N ASN A 64 -15.16 7.84 -6.30
CA ASN A 64 -15.38 9.20 -6.79
C ASN A 64 -14.61 10.29 -6.03
N SER A 65 -13.68 9.93 -5.14
CA SER A 65 -12.78 10.87 -4.49
C SER A 65 -11.49 10.22 -3.98
N GLU A 66 -10.41 11.01 -3.99
CA GLU A 66 -9.10 10.63 -3.48
C GLU A 66 -9.14 10.16 -2.02
N GLU A 67 -9.81 10.93 -1.16
CA GLU A 67 -9.92 10.62 0.27
C GLU A 67 -10.60 9.26 0.50
N ARG A 68 -11.61 8.92 -0.30
CA ARG A 68 -12.31 7.63 -0.20
C ARG A 68 -11.40 6.49 -0.64
N ALA A 69 -10.63 6.66 -1.71
CA ALA A 69 -9.66 5.68 -2.15
C ALA A 69 -8.58 5.42 -1.08
N MET A 70 -8.05 6.48 -0.47
CA MET A 70 -7.06 6.37 0.61
C MET A 70 -7.63 5.70 1.87
N ARG A 71 -8.83 6.10 2.32
CA ARG A 71 -9.49 5.47 3.47
C ARG A 71 -9.84 4.00 3.23
N ALA A 72 -10.21 3.63 2.00
CA ALA A 72 -10.45 2.24 1.63
C ALA A 72 -9.17 1.41 1.73
N LEU A 73 -8.03 1.98 1.31
CA LEU A 73 -6.72 1.33 1.42
C LEU A 73 -6.34 1.13 2.88
N GLU A 74 -6.46 2.19 3.70
CA GLU A 74 -6.20 2.15 5.14
C GLU A 74 -7.06 1.08 5.85
N GLY A 75 -8.38 1.09 5.62
CA GLY A 75 -9.31 0.15 6.23
C GLY A 75 -9.03 -1.31 5.85
N ALA A 76 -8.70 -1.58 4.58
CA ALA A 76 -8.34 -2.92 4.13
C ALA A 76 -7.07 -3.43 4.84
N LEU A 77 -6.06 -2.56 4.99
CA LEU A 77 -4.83 -2.90 5.71
C LEU A 77 -5.09 -3.15 7.20
N GLU A 78 -5.89 -2.32 7.85
CA GLU A 78 -6.29 -2.55 9.24
C GLU A 78 -6.99 -3.89 9.42
N GLU A 79 -7.90 -4.26 8.51
CA GLU A 79 -8.58 -5.56 8.56
C GLU A 79 -7.61 -6.72 8.37
N MET A 80 -6.66 -6.60 7.44
CA MET A 80 -5.62 -7.61 7.25
C MET A 80 -4.75 -7.78 8.49
N VAL A 81 -4.36 -6.68 9.15
CA VAL A 81 -3.64 -6.71 10.43
C VAL A 81 -4.47 -7.36 11.53
N LYS A 82 -5.75 -6.97 11.68
CA LYS A 82 -6.68 -7.55 12.67
C LYS A 82 -6.86 -9.06 12.46
N ARG A 83 -6.83 -9.52 11.21
CA ARG A 83 -6.91 -10.94 10.84
C ARG A 83 -5.57 -11.69 10.96
N GLY A 84 -4.47 -11.00 11.29
CA GLY A 84 -3.15 -11.60 11.42
C GLY A 84 -2.53 -12.02 10.09
N VAL A 85 -2.89 -11.38 8.97
CA VAL A 85 -2.35 -11.72 7.65
C VAL A 85 -0.86 -11.35 7.61
N LYS A 86 -0.02 -12.30 7.19
CA LYS A 86 1.40 -12.10 6.89
C LYS A 86 1.66 -12.60 5.47
N LYS A 87 2.37 -11.80 4.66
CA LYS A 87 2.66 -12.12 3.26
C LYS A 87 4.15 -11.96 2.99
N GLU A 88 4.70 -12.91 2.24
CA GLU A 88 6.04 -12.78 1.68
C GLU A 88 5.98 -12.07 0.33
N VAL A 89 6.91 -11.14 0.11
CA VAL A 89 7.15 -10.46 -1.18
C VAL A 89 8.38 -11.04 -1.84
#